data_AF-A0A1G9QHN0-F1
#
_entry.id   AF-A0A1G9QHN0-F1
#
_cell.length_a   1.000
_cell.length_b   1.000
_cell.length_c   1.000
_cell.angle_alpha   90.00
_cell.angle_beta   90.00
_cell.angle_gamma   90.00
#
_symmetry.space_group_name_H-M   'P 1'
#
loop_
_entity.id
_entity.type
_entity.pdbx_description
1 polymer ?
#
loop_
_entity_poly.entity_id
_entity_poly.type
_entity_poly.pdbx_seq_one_letter_code
_entity_poly.pdbx_strand_id
1 'polypeptide(L)'
;MRLSEIQKIIEENKDLLSISIDPIPRDSNLCMVKNVTNVLIALHKLERIPSLKEHINIITSIPEISTIHTSNQTVVANANCNKFNNELATLKIECNAILSLANNILPTMDKDMICIKLPEESDLKTLSDIADNFSKLFTAVLTVPEIEGNIKFVGVEAGCSWLYIKMTGKIIAIINIIINNIYNVFNKYITTKKANLDLQSLEKDIKIKTSANIDIEQVLHALCEKAIKEINNNELKKLDEGELGKFTRTMENLVKILEKGMEIHPSLMAPPEIQEEKNNQILLLQKQIKAIKLLEFTPKTSEEESSLEDNSDNSTDV
;
A
#
# COMPACT_ATOMS: atom_id res chain seq x y z
N MET A 1 -6.64 -5.81 -5.15
CA MET A 1 -5.47 -5.77 -6.07
C MET A 1 -5.80 -4.76 -7.14
N ARG A 2 -4.85 -3.89 -7.49
CA ARG A 2 -5.08 -2.85 -8.49
C ARG A 2 -4.95 -3.44 -9.91
N LEU A 3 -5.65 -2.91 -10.90
CA LEU A 3 -5.60 -3.46 -12.27
C LEU A 3 -4.18 -3.37 -12.86
N SER A 4 -3.43 -2.32 -12.54
CA SER A 4 -2.02 -2.21 -12.94
C SER A 4 -1.11 -3.28 -12.31
N GLU A 5 -1.43 -3.78 -11.11
CA GLU A 5 -0.71 -4.95 -10.52
C GLU A 5 -1.09 -6.23 -11.24
N ILE A 6 -2.39 -6.41 -11.53
CA ILE A 6 -2.89 -7.57 -12.28
C ILE A 6 -2.20 -7.63 -13.64
N GLN A 7 -2.16 -6.50 -14.37
CA GLN A 7 -1.47 -6.39 -15.65
C GLN A 7 -0.02 -6.84 -15.55
N LYS A 8 0.75 -6.26 -14.62
CA LYS A 8 2.16 -6.60 -14.41
C LYS A 8 2.36 -8.09 -14.11
N ILE A 9 1.55 -8.66 -13.21
CA ILE A 9 1.63 -10.09 -12.87
C ILE A 9 1.35 -10.95 -14.11
N ILE A 10 0.39 -10.59 -14.95
CA ILE A 10 0.09 -11.35 -16.16
C ILE A 10 1.22 -11.19 -17.19
N GLU A 11 1.72 -9.98 -17.44
CA GLU A 11 2.82 -9.73 -18.39
C GLU A 11 4.09 -10.52 -18.03
N GLU A 12 4.42 -10.60 -16.74
CA GLU A 12 5.60 -11.34 -16.27
C GLU A 12 5.48 -12.86 -16.37
N ASN A 13 4.27 -13.42 -16.51
CA ASN A 13 4.04 -14.87 -16.34
C ASN A 13 3.28 -15.55 -17.48
N LYS A 14 2.55 -14.82 -18.33
CA LYS A 14 1.70 -15.40 -19.38
C LYS A 14 2.49 -16.25 -20.38
N ASP A 15 3.69 -15.82 -20.76
CA ASP A 15 4.49 -16.53 -21.77
C ASP A 15 5.07 -17.84 -21.22
N LEU A 16 5.14 -17.98 -19.90
CA LEU A 16 5.52 -19.22 -19.22
C LEU A 16 4.41 -20.27 -19.24
N LEU A 17 3.16 -19.91 -19.58
CA LEU A 17 2.01 -20.82 -19.68
C LEU A 17 2.02 -21.63 -20.99
N SER A 18 3.13 -22.32 -21.26
CA SER A 18 3.30 -23.16 -22.44
C SER A 18 4.07 -24.42 -22.07
N ILE A 19 3.63 -25.56 -22.56
CA ILE A 19 4.31 -26.85 -22.40
C ILE A 19 4.71 -27.41 -23.75
N SER A 20 5.68 -28.33 -23.76
CA SER A 20 5.90 -29.20 -24.92
C SER A 20 5.51 -30.63 -24.57
N ILE A 21 4.94 -31.31 -25.56
CA ILE A 21 4.38 -32.64 -25.44
C ILE A 21 5.10 -33.54 -26.44
N ASP A 22 5.86 -34.50 -25.95
CA ASP A 22 6.54 -35.48 -26.78
C ASP A 22 5.85 -36.85 -26.62
N PRO A 23 5.54 -37.56 -27.72
CA PRO A 23 4.97 -38.89 -27.64
C PRO A 23 6.00 -39.88 -27.08
N ILE A 24 5.55 -40.84 -26.25
CA ILE A 24 6.42 -41.93 -25.79
C ILE A 24 6.50 -42.99 -26.89
N PRO A 25 7.70 -43.36 -27.37
CA PRO A 25 7.83 -44.44 -28.34
C PRO A 25 7.24 -45.73 -27.79
N ARG A 26 6.37 -46.37 -28.58
CA ARG A 26 5.71 -47.66 -28.25
C ARG A 26 4.60 -47.61 -27.19
N ASP A 27 4.20 -46.44 -26.71
CA ASP A 27 3.00 -46.29 -25.86
C ASP A 27 2.16 -45.10 -26.34
N SER A 28 1.07 -45.38 -27.06
CA SER A 28 0.16 -44.35 -27.59
C SER A 28 -0.81 -43.79 -26.56
N ASN A 29 -0.77 -44.25 -25.31
CA ASN A 29 -1.61 -43.74 -24.22
C ASN A 29 -0.83 -42.78 -23.31
N LEU A 30 0.50 -42.70 -23.46
CA LEU A 30 1.37 -41.87 -22.64
C LEU A 30 2.10 -40.80 -23.47
N CYS A 31 2.35 -39.66 -22.84
CA CYS A 31 3.22 -38.62 -23.38
C CYS A 31 4.14 -38.07 -22.29
N MET A 32 5.29 -37.56 -22.72
CA MET A 32 6.17 -36.74 -21.90
C MET A 32 5.75 -35.29 -22.00
N VAL A 33 5.39 -34.68 -20.89
CA VAL A 33 5.15 -33.24 -20.76
C VAL A 33 6.43 -32.59 -20.23
N LYS A 34 6.89 -31.52 -20.87
CA LYS A 34 8.05 -30.72 -20.43
C LYS A 34 7.63 -29.29 -20.08
N ASN A 35 8.53 -28.55 -19.43
CA ASN A 35 8.32 -27.19 -18.92
C ASN A 35 7.32 -27.08 -17.75
N VAL A 36 7.06 -28.19 -17.05
CA VAL A 36 6.06 -28.25 -15.98
C VAL A 36 6.41 -27.31 -14.82
N THR A 37 7.67 -27.28 -14.40
CA THR A 37 8.10 -26.47 -13.25
C THR A 37 7.85 -24.98 -13.49
N ASN A 38 8.18 -24.48 -14.68
CA ASN A 38 7.97 -23.06 -15.01
C ASN A 38 6.49 -22.70 -15.07
N VAL A 39 5.66 -23.60 -15.62
CA VAL A 39 4.21 -23.43 -15.62
C VAL A 39 3.67 -23.37 -14.18
N LEU A 40 4.06 -24.29 -13.30
CA LEU A 40 3.60 -24.30 -11.91
C LEU A 40 4.02 -23.02 -11.15
N ILE A 41 5.23 -22.52 -11.39
CA ILE A 41 5.69 -21.24 -10.83
C ILE A 41 4.82 -20.08 -11.35
N ALA A 42 4.51 -20.06 -12.64
CA ALA A 42 3.65 -19.05 -13.24
C ALA A 42 2.21 -19.11 -12.69
N LEU A 43 1.64 -20.32 -12.56
CA LEU A 43 0.32 -20.55 -11.98
C LEU A 43 0.26 -20.04 -10.54
N HIS A 44 1.26 -20.35 -9.71
CA HIS A 44 1.31 -19.86 -8.32
C HIS A 44 1.35 -18.33 -8.24
N LYS A 45 2.06 -17.66 -9.16
CA LYS A 45 2.07 -16.19 -9.23
C LYS A 45 0.72 -15.63 -9.70
N LEU A 46 0.09 -16.26 -10.69
CA LEU A 46 -1.21 -15.86 -11.23
C LEU A 46 -2.37 -16.14 -10.25
N GLU A 47 -2.23 -17.12 -9.36
CA GLU A 47 -3.24 -17.45 -8.34
C GLU A 47 -3.53 -16.29 -7.38
N ARG A 48 -2.58 -15.34 -7.28
CA ARG A 48 -2.77 -14.09 -6.53
C ARG A 48 -3.89 -13.22 -7.11
N ILE A 49 -4.27 -13.42 -8.38
CA ILE A 49 -5.34 -12.70 -9.05
C ILE A 49 -6.68 -13.41 -8.75
N PRO A 50 -7.61 -12.80 -7.99
CA PRO A 50 -8.81 -13.48 -7.52
C PRO A 50 -9.68 -14.07 -8.64
N SER A 51 -9.79 -13.36 -9.77
CA SER A 51 -10.61 -13.79 -10.92
C SER A 51 -10.06 -15.00 -11.67
N LEU A 52 -8.77 -15.34 -11.50
CA LEU A 52 -8.15 -16.50 -12.16
C LEU A 52 -8.10 -17.73 -11.26
N LYS A 53 -8.38 -17.56 -9.96
CA LYS A 53 -8.14 -18.59 -8.94
C LYS A 53 -8.91 -19.88 -9.19
N GLU A 54 -10.18 -19.78 -9.60
CA GLU A 54 -11.03 -20.94 -9.87
C GLU A 54 -10.47 -21.78 -11.02
N HIS A 55 -10.09 -21.14 -12.12
CA HIS A 55 -9.49 -21.80 -13.27
C HIS A 55 -8.13 -22.43 -12.92
N ILE A 56 -7.29 -21.72 -12.17
CA ILE A 56 -6.01 -22.24 -11.69
C ILE A 56 -6.22 -23.49 -10.84
N ASN A 57 -7.26 -23.53 -9.99
CA ASN A 57 -7.61 -24.72 -9.22
C ASN A 57 -7.99 -25.92 -10.11
N ILE A 58 -8.68 -25.68 -11.23
CA ILE A 58 -8.99 -26.73 -12.21
C ILE A 58 -7.69 -27.30 -12.78
N ILE A 59 -6.74 -26.43 -13.14
CA ILE A 59 -5.44 -26.84 -13.68
C ILE A 59 -4.63 -27.63 -12.65
N THR A 60 -4.55 -27.15 -11.41
CA THR A 60 -3.77 -27.79 -10.34
C THR A 60 -4.42 -29.06 -9.79
N SER A 61 -5.70 -29.30 -10.09
CA SER A 61 -6.39 -30.55 -9.74
C SER A 61 -5.93 -31.79 -10.52
N ILE A 62 -5.07 -31.64 -11.54
CA ILE A 62 -4.52 -32.74 -12.36
C ILE A 62 -3.26 -33.29 -11.67
N PRO A 63 -3.38 -34.35 -10.83
CA PRO A 63 -2.36 -34.67 -9.82
C PRO A 63 -1.04 -35.16 -10.42
N GLU A 64 -1.09 -35.80 -11.59
CA GLU A 64 0.11 -36.34 -12.25
C GLU A 64 1.04 -35.25 -12.80
N ILE A 65 0.55 -34.01 -12.88
CA ILE A 65 1.30 -32.85 -13.37
C ILE A 65 1.55 -31.83 -12.25
N SER A 66 0.59 -31.65 -11.33
CA SER A 66 0.66 -30.60 -10.30
C SER A 66 1.53 -30.93 -9.08
N THR A 67 1.88 -32.21 -8.87
CA THR A 67 2.69 -32.68 -7.73
C THR A 67 4.19 -32.67 -8.00
N ILE A 68 4.63 -32.23 -9.18
CA ILE A 68 6.02 -32.29 -9.58
C ILE A 68 6.75 -31.02 -9.14
N HIS A 69 7.61 -31.18 -8.15
CA HIS A 69 8.34 -30.05 -7.57
C HIS A 69 9.80 -29.94 -8.06
N THR A 70 10.37 -30.99 -8.63
CA THR A 70 11.83 -31.07 -8.94
C THR A 70 12.16 -31.42 -10.38
N SER A 71 11.28 -32.12 -11.10
CA SER A 71 11.51 -32.49 -12.51
C SER A 71 10.80 -31.50 -13.43
N ASN A 72 11.51 -30.96 -14.43
CA ASN A 72 10.87 -30.11 -15.44
C ASN A 72 10.10 -30.90 -16.50
N GLN A 73 10.00 -32.22 -16.33
CA GLN A 73 9.29 -33.12 -17.23
C GLN A 73 8.62 -34.28 -16.49
N THR A 74 7.55 -34.83 -17.05
CA THR A 74 6.82 -35.98 -16.50
C THR A 74 6.13 -36.79 -17.58
N VAL A 75 5.90 -38.07 -17.30
CA VAL A 75 5.11 -38.95 -18.16
C VAL A 75 3.71 -39.06 -17.59
N VAL A 76 2.71 -38.75 -18.40
CA VAL A 76 1.29 -38.79 -18.01
C VAL A 76 0.42 -39.38 -19.10
N ALA A 77 -0.81 -39.73 -18.76
CA ALA A 77 -1.80 -40.16 -19.74
C ALA A 77 -2.11 -39.04 -20.75
N ASN A 78 -2.26 -39.42 -22.03
CA ASN A 78 -2.56 -38.48 -23.11
C ASN A 78 -3.83 -37.66 -22.85
N ALA A 79 -4.85 -38.25 -22.22
CA ALA A 79 -6.06 -37.53 -21.82
C ALA A 79 -5.76 -36.38 -20.84
N ASN A 80 -4.91 -36.62 -19.83
CA ASN A 80 -4.56 -35.62 -18.82
C ASN A 80 -3.65 -34.55 -19.41
N CYS A 81 -2.75 -34.91 -20.32
CA CYS A 81 -1.92 -33.96 -21.05
C CYS A 81 -2.75 -33.02 -21.93
N ASN A 82 -3.67 -33.58 -22.72
CA ASN A 82 -4.57 -32.79 -23.55
C ASN A 82 -5.46 -31.88 -22.71
N LYS A 83 -6.01 -32.40 -21.60
CA LYS A 83 -6.77 -31.59 -20.65
C LYS A 83 -5.93 -30.43 -20.11
N PHE A 84 -4.76 -30.72 -19.55
CA PHE A 84 -3.87 -29.71 -18.99
C PHE A 84 -3.48 -28.64 -20.02
N ASN A 85 -3.12 -29.04 -21.24
CA ASN A 85 -2.80 -28.11 -22.32
C ASN A 85 -3.99 -27.21 -22.70
N ASN A 86 -5.20 -27.77 -22.76
CA ASN A 86 -6.41 -27.01 -23.08
C ASN A 86 -6.77 -26.01 -21.99
N GLU A 87 -6.66 -26.39 -20.71
CA GLU A 87 -6.88 -25.46 -19.60
C GLU A 87 -5.82 -24.34 -19.60
N LEU A 88 -4.55 -24.66 -19.86
CA LEU A 88 -3.50 -23.63 -20.01
C LEU A 88 -3.79 -22.66 -21.17
N ALA A 89 -4.24 -23.18 -22.31
CA ALA A 89 -4.62 -22.35 -23.45
C ALA A 89 -5.79 -21.42 -23.11
N THR A 90 -6.79 -21.92 -22.36
CA THR A 90 -7.94 -21.14 -21.93
C THR A 90 -7.54 -20.06 -20.92
N LEU A 91 -6.72 -20.40 -19.92
CA LEU A 91 -6.15 -19.42 -18.99
C LEU A 91 -5.33 -18.34 -19.72
N LYS A 92 -4.59 -18.72 -20.77
CA LYS A 92 -3.83 -17.76 -21.60
C LYS A 92 -4.76 -16.81 -22.36
N ILE A 93 -5.92 -17.27 -22.82
CA ILE A 93 -6.96 -16.44 -23.44
C ILE A 93 -7.54 -15.45 -22.42
N GLU A 94 -7.85 -15.89 -21.20
CA GLU A 94 -8.33 -15.00 -20.12
C GLU A 94 -7.29 -13.93 -19.77
N CYS A 95 -6.03 -14.33 -19.59
CA CYS A 95 -4.91 -13.42 -19.41
C CYS A 95 -4.83 -12.37 -20.53
N ASN A 96 -4.96 -12.79 -21.80
CA ASN A 96 -4.98 -11.87 -22.94
C ASN A 96 -6.14 -10.89 -22.91
N ALA A 97 -7.34 -11.34 -22.55
CA ALA A 97 -8.50 -10.48 -22.44
C ALA A 97 -8.30 -9.42 -21.35
N ILE A 98 -7.79 -9.81 -20.19
CA ILE A 98 -7.46 -8.88 -19.09
C ILE A 98 -6.39 -7.87 -19.53
N LEU A 99 -5.31 -8.33 -20.18
CA LEU A 99 -4.27 -7.44 -20.70
C LEU A 99 -4.80 -6.47 -21.74
N SER A 100 -5.65 -6.94 -22.66
CA SER A 100 -6.26 -6.09 -23.68
C SER A 100 -7.12 -5.00 -23.04
N LEU A 101 -7.93 -5.35 -22.04
CA LEU A 101 -8.71 -4.36 -21.29
C LEU A 101 -7.78 -3.37 -20.57
N ALA A 102 -6.81 -3.87 -19.80
CA ALA A 102 -5.86 -3.08 -19.03
C ALA A 102 -5.11 -2.07 -19.90
N ASN A 103 -4.55 -2.51 -21.03
CA ASN A 103 -3.82 -1.66 -21.98
C ASN A 103 -4.68 -0.55 -22.59
N ASN A 104 -6.00 -0.73 -22.66
CA ASN A 104 -6.92 0.26 -23.24
C ASN A 104 -7.44 1.28 -22.22
N ILE A 105 -7.47 0.94 -20.93
CA ILE A 105 -8.08 1.80 -19.90
C ILE A 105 -7.07 2.38 -18.90
N LEU A 106 -5.92 1.74 -18.74
CA LEU A 106 -4.87 2.22 -17.84
C LEU A 106 -3.99 3.25 -18.53
N PRO A 107 -3.61 4.33 -17.83
CA PRO A 107 -2.58 5.21 -18.33
C PRO A 107 -1.23 4.49 -18.37
N THR A 108 -0.41 4.83 -19.36
CA THR A 108 0.93 4.28 -19.49
C THR A 108 1.78 4.64 -18.27
N MET A 109 2.16 3.62 -17.50
CA MET A 109 3.01 3.76 -16.33
C MET A 109 4.45 4.08 -16.74
N ASP A 110 5.08 5.00 -16.02
CA ASP A 110 6.48 5.41 -16.21
C ASP A 110 7.21 5.27 -14.87
N LYS A 111 8.52 5.02 -14.89
CA LYS A 111 9.35 4.98 -13.68
C LYS A 111 9.31 6.32 -12.94
N ASP A 112 9.09 7.42 -13.67
CA ASP A 112 9.08 8.77 -13.12
C ASP A 112 7.68 9.21 -12.63
N MET A 113 6.91 8.26 -12.09
CA MET A 113 5.59 8.49 -11.51
C MET A 113 5.54 8.17 -10.03
N ILE A 114 4.67 8.88 -9.33
CA ILE A 114 4.18 8.49 -8.01
C ILE A 114 2.70 8.10 -8.09
N CYS A 115 2.32 7.11 -7.29
CA CYS A 115 0.96 6.62 -7.17
C CYS A 115 0.44 6.96 -5.78
N ILE A 116 -0.67 7.69 -5.68
CA ILE A 116 -1.28 8.08 -4.41
C ILE A 116 -2.57 7.30 -4.23
N LYS A 117 -2.63 6.45 -3.22
CA LYS A 117 -3.86 5.76 -2.79
C LYS A 117 -4.62 6.66 -1.84
N LEU A 118 -5.89 6.87 -2.12
CA LEU A 118 -6.80 7.61 -1.25
C LEU A 118 -7.22 6.75 -0.06
N PRO A 119 -7.54 7.37 1.10
CA PRO A 119 -8.22 6.71 2.21
C PRO A 119 -9.50 5.98 1.77
N GLU A 120 -9.85 4.86 2.42
CA GLU A 120 -11.05 4.07 2.08
C GLU A 120 -12.35 4.87 2.21
N GLU A 121 -12.46 5.71 3.24
CA GLU A 121 -13.62 6.58 3.50
C GLU A 121 -13.34 8.02 3.05
N SER A 122 -12.99 8.21 1.76
CA SER A 122 -12.75 9.54 1.20
C SER A 122 -14.03 10.16 0.67
N ASP A 123 -14.45 11.29 1.25
CA ASP A 123 -15.46 12.18 0.66
C ASP A 123 -14.83 13.16 -0.34
N LEU A 124 -15.66 13.92 -1.06
CA LEU A 124 -15.20 14.94 -2.02
C LEU A 124 -14.31 16.00 -1.37
N LYS A 125 -14.55 16.32 -0.09
CA LYS A 125 -13.73 17.26 0.66
C LYS A 125 -12.32 16.70 0.87
N THR A 126 -12.21 15.44 1.28
CA THR A 126 -10.92 14.75 1.47
C THR A 126 -10.15 14.68 0.16
N LEU A 127 -10.81 14.38 -0.96
CA LEU A 127 -10.18 14.42 -2.27
C LEU A 127 -9.66 15.82 -2.63
N SER A 128 -10.48 16.86 -2.40
CA SER A 128 -10.07 18.25 -2.60
C SER A 128 -8.88 18.64 -1.72
N ASP A 129 -8.90 18.25 -0.45
CA ASP A 129 -7.84 18.53 0.51
C ASP A 129 -6.53 17.83 0.08
N ILE A 130 -6.59 16.58 -0.41
CA ILE A 130 -5.43 15.86 -0.96
C ILE A 130 -4.86 16.61 -2.17
N ALA A 131 -5.71 16.93 -3.15
CA ALA A 131 -5.29 17.61 -4.37
C ALA A 131 -4.65 18.98 -4.08
N ASP A 132 -5.25 19.77 -3.18
CA ASP A 132 -4.76 21.08 -2.78
C ASP A 132 -3.41 21.00 -2.05
N ASN A 133 -3.25 20.07 -1.10
CA ASN A 133 -1.98 19.91 -0.38
C ASN A 133 -0.85 19.44 -1.31
N PHE A 134 -1.11 18.50 -2.24
CA PHE A 134 -0.11 18.11 -3.23
C PHE A 134 0.20 19.25 -4.21
N SER A 135 -0.80 20.01 -4.66
CA SER A 135 -0.59 21.19 -5.51
C SER A 135 0.31 22.23 -4.83
N LYS A 136 0.06 22.53 -3.55
CA LYS A 136 0.88 23.44 -2.74
C LYS A 136 2.31 22.92 -2.59
N LEU A 137 2.48 21.64 -2.29
CA LEU A 137 3.78 20.99 -2.17
C LEU A 137 4.57 21.10 -3.48
N PHE A 138 3.96 20.76 -4.61
CA PHE A 138 4.60 20.83 -5.92
C PHE A 138 4.93 22.26 -6.33
N THR A 139 4.04 23.21 -6.04
CA THR A 139 4.27 24.63 -6.32
C THR A 139 5.48 25.14 -5.54
N ALA A 140 5.60 24.80 -4.24
CA ALA A 140 6.74 25.20 -3.42
C ALA A 140 8.08 24.64 -3.91
N VAL A 141 8.07 23.48 -4.58
CA VAL A 141 9.28 22.92 -5.20
C VAL A 141 9.58 23.60 -6.53
N LEU A 142 8.55 23.87 -7.35
CA LEU A 142 8.70 24.49 -8.67
C LEU A 142 9.05 25.99 -8.63
N THR A 143 8.89 26.67 -7.50
CA THR A 143 9.33 28.07 -7.34
C THR A 143 10.85 28.22 -7.26
N VAL A 144 11.59 27.14 -6.99
CA VAL A 144 13.06 27.15 -6.92
C VAL A 144 13.64 27.13 -8.35
N PRO A 145 14.31 28.21 -8.80
CA PRO A 145 14.74 28.35 -10.21
C PRO A 145 15.66 27.24 -10.73
N GLU A 146 16.45 26.62 -9.86
CA GLU A 146 17.37 25.53 -10.21
C GLU A 146 16.67 24.19 -10.46
N ILE A 147 15.40 24.07 -10.07
CA ILE A 147 14.63 22.84 -10.21
C ILE A 147 13.90 22.86 -11.55
N GLU A 148 14.54 22.27 -12.55
CA GLU A 148 13.91 22.05 -13.86
C GLU A 148 13.02 20.79 -13.83
N GLY A 149 11.79 20.96 -14.28
CA GLY A 149 10.86 19.85 -14.44
C GLY A 149 9.42 20.27 -14.67
N ASN A 150 8.57 19.27 -14.78
CA ASN A 150 7.12 19.45 -14.84
C ASN A 150 6.45 18.36 -14.00
N ILE A 151 5.30 18.69 -13.42
CA ILE A 151 4.48 17.78 -12.65
C ILE A 151 3.09 17.80 -13.28
N LYS A 152 2.63 16.63 -13.72
CA LYS A 152 1.35 16.49 -14.42
C LYS A 152 0.51 15.39 -13.77
N PHE A 153 -0.75 15.72 -13.49
CA PHE A 153 -1.76 14.72 -13.20
C PHE A 153 -2.06 13.91 -14.46
N VAL A 154 -1.87 12.60 -14.38
CA VAL A 154 -2.05 11.69 -15.53
C VAL A 154 -3.46 11.11 -15.55
N GLY A 155 -4.00 10.81 -14.39
CA GLY A 155 -5.33 10.22 -14.28
C GLY A 155 -5.52 9.47 -12.97
N VAL A 156 -6.62 8.74 -12.93
CA VAL A 156 -6.97 7.81 -11.86
C VAL A 156 -6.96 6.40 -12.38
N GLU A 157 -6.65 5.44 -11.53
CA GLU A 157 -6.75 4.03 -11.90
C GLU A 157 -8.21 3.59 -11.95
N ALA A 158 -8.61 2.92 -13.03
CA ALA A 158 -9.99 2.49 -13.22
C ALA A 158 -10.42 1.49 -12.14
N GLY A 159 -11.54 1.77 -11.47
CA GLY A 159 -12.12 0.87 -10.47
C GLY A 159 -11.41 0.86 -9.11
N CYS A 160 -10.50 1.80 -8.84
CA CYS A 160 -9.88 1.93 -7.52
C CYS A 160 -9.49 3.37 -7.19
N SER A 161 -9.16 3.61 -5.91
CA SER A 161 -8.93 4.93 -5.37
C SER A 161 -7.46 5.36 -5.49
N TRP A 162 -6.87 5.25 -6.68
CA TRP A 162 -5.47 5.61 -6.93
C TRP A 162 -5.34 6.76 -7.92
N LEU A 163 -4.51 7.74 -7.58
CA LEU A 163 -4.15 8.88 -8.42
C LEU A 163 -2.73 8.70 -8.98
N TYR A 164 -2.52 9.12 -10.23
CA TYR A 164 -1.22 9.06 -10.89
C TYR A 164 -0.68 10.43 -11.22
N ILE A 165 0.55 10.68 -10.79
CA ILE A 165 1.25 11.94 -11.02
C ILE A 165 2.58 11.62 -11.70
N LYS A 166 2.77 12.18 -12.90
CA LYS A 166 4.02 12.07 -13.65
C LYS A 166 4.88 13.28 -13.39
N MET A 167 6.16 13.02 -13.23
CA MET A 167 7.19 14.03 -13.05
C MET A 167 8.21 13.88 -14.17
N THR A 168 8.76 15.00 -14.63
CA THR A 168 9.84 15.00 -15.64
C THR A 168 10.98 15.87 -15.16
N GLY A 169 12.21 15.50 -15.49
CA GLY A 169 13.41 16.26 -15.09
C GLY A 169 13.93 15.85 -13.70
N LYS A 170 14.70 16.73 -13.06
CA LYS A 170 15.36 16.42 -11.78
C LYS A 170 14.42 16.53 -10.57
N ILE A 171 13.22 17.07 -10.77
CA ILE A 171 12.24 17.28 -9.70
C ILE A 171 11.83 15.99 -8.97
N ILE A 172 11.84 14.84 -9.66
CA ILE A 172 11.43 13.57 -9.05
C ILE A 172 12.32 13.16 -7.87
N ALA A 173 13.64 13.42 -7.96
CA ALA A 173 14.56 13.09 -6.88
C ALA A 173 14.23 13.90 -5.62
N ILE A 174 13.94 15.19 -5.79
CA ILE A 174 13.58 16.11 -4.72
C ILE A 174 12.23 15.73 -4.11
N ILE A 175 11.25 15.39 -4.94
CA ILE A 175 9.95 14.91 -4.47
C ILE A 175 10.10 13.61 -3.68
N ASN A 176 10.94 12.67 -4.11
CA ASN A 176 11.19 11.43 -3.37
C ASN A 176 11.82 11.73 -2.00
N ILE A 177 12.74 12.70 -1.90
CA ILE A 177 13.30 13.15 -0.62
C ILE A 177 12.20 13.72 0.28
N ILE A 178 11.31 14.56 -0.27
CA ILE A 178 10.18 15.14 0.48
C ILE A 178 9.23 14.04 0.96
N ILE A 179 8.83 13.10 0.10
CA ILE A 179 7.96 11.96 0.45
C ILE A 179 8.59 11.11 1.55
N ASN A 180 9.90 10.82 1.45
CA ASN A 180 10.61 10.09 2.48
C ASN A 180 10.58 10.82 3.84
N ASN A 181 10.76 12.14 3.82
CA ASN A 181 10.64 12.95 5.03
C ASN A 181 9.22 12.99 5.59
N ILE A 182 8.19 13.06 4.75
CA ILE A 182 6.78 12.95 5.20
C ILE A 182 6.58 11.63 5.96
N TYR A 183 7.03 10.50 5.41
CA TYR A 183 6.92 9.21 6.09
C TYR A 183 7.77 9.13 7.36
N ASN A 184 8.96 9.74 7.39
CA ASN A 184 9.81 9.77 8.59
C ASN A 184 9.16 10.59 9.71
N VAL A 185 8.58 11.74 9.38
CA VAL A 185 7.79 12.55 10.31
C VAL A 185 6.59 11.75 10.80
N PHE A 186 5.85 11.13 9.90
CA PHE A 186 4.68 10.33 10.25
C PHE A 186 5.02 9.16 11.18
N ASN A 187 6.12 8.45 10.94
CA ASN A 187 6.59 7.38 11.81
C ASN A 187 6.91 7.89 13.23
N LYS A 188 7.64 9.02 13.33
CA LYS A 188 7.95 9.63 14.62
C LYS A 188 6.68 10.09 15.34
N TYR A 189 5.78 10.74 14.62
CA TYR A 189 4.49 11.20 15.13
C TYR A 189 3.65 10.05 15.70
N ILE A 190 3.44 8.98 14.93
CA ILE A 190 2.67 7.80 15.36
C ILE A 190 3.35 7.09 16.54
N THR A 191 4.68 6.98 16.53
CA THR A 191 5.43 6.40 17.65
C THR A 191 5.24 7.21 18.94
N THR A 192 5.34 8.54 18.86
CA THR A 192 5.11 9.42 20.01
C THR A 192 3.66 9.40 20.47
N LYS A 193 2.68 9.41 19.54
CA LYS A 193 1.25 9.29 19.85
C LYS A 193 0.96 7.99 20.61
N LYS A 194 1.50 6.86 20.14
CA LYS A 194 1.36 5.57 20.81
C LYS A 194 1.95 5.60 22.22
N ALA A 195 3.19 6.08 22.37
CA ALA A 195 3.84 6.15 23.68
C ALA A 195 3.06 7.02 24.67
N ASN A 196 2.48 8.14 24.20
CA ASN A 196 1.62 8.99 25.02
C ASN A 196 0.34 8.27 25.47
N LEU A 197 -0.31 7.52 24.58
CA LEU A 197 -1.49 6.71 24.93
C LEU A 197 -1.15 5.59 25.92
N ASP A 198 -0.02 4.91 25.73
CA ASP A 198 0.45 3.86 26.65
C ASP A 198 0.71 4.44 28.04
N LEU A 199 1.34 5.61 28.14
CA LEU A 199 1.52 6.34 29.41
C LEU A 199 0.17 6.67 30.05
N GLN A 200 -0.77 7.24 29.30
CA GLN A 200 -2.11 7.54 29.81
C GLN A 200 -2.86 6.31 30.30
N SER A 201 -2.66 5.14 29.69
CA SER A 201 -3.21 3.86 30.18
C SER A 201 -2.60 3.49 31.53
N LEU A 202 -1.27 3.55 31.65
CA LEU A 202 -0.57 3.23 32.90
C LEU A 202 -0.96 4.17 34.05
N GLU A 203 -1.19 5.45 33.77
CA GLU A 203 -1.67 6.41 34.78
C GLU A 203 -3.03 6.01 35.35
N LYS A 204 -3.93 5.50 34.49
CA LYS A 204 -5.24 4.98 34.92
C LYS A 204 -5.09 3.71 35.74
N ASP A 205 -4.25 2.78 35.29
CA ASP A 205 -4.11 1.47 35.91
C ASP A 205 -3.39 1.52 37.27
N ILE A 206 -2.40 2.40 37.42
CA ILE A 206 -1.52 2.45 38.61
C ILE A 206 -1.77 3.70 39.47
N LYS A 207 -2.68 4.61 39.06
CA LYS A 207 -2.97 5.89 39.74
C LYS A 207 -1.73 6.78 39.98
N ILE A 208 -0.66 6.56 39.23
CA ILE A 208 0.52 7.42 39.23
C ILE A 208 0.21 8.59 38.29
N LYS A 209 0.14 9.81 38.82
CA LYS A 209 0.06 11.02 37.98
C LYS A 209 1.45 11.36 37.47
N THR A 210 1.68 11.21 36.17
CA THR A 210 2.83 11.82 35.50
C THR A 210 2.41 13.21 35.05
N SER A 211 3.30 14.20 35.14
CA SER A 211 3.02 15.57 34.67
C SER A 211 3.13 15.73 33.13
N ALA A 212 3.36 14.63 32.42
CA ALA A 212 3.68 14.63 30.99
C ALA A 212 2.41 14.52 30.14
N ASN A 213 1.59 15.57 30.11
CA ASN A 213 0.56 15.67 29.07
C ASN A 213 1.22 16.24 27.81
N ILE A 214 1.62 15.35 26.90
CA ILE A 214 2.29 15.73 25.66
C ILE A 214 1.23 16.25 24.67
N ASP A 215 1.36 17.50 24.24
CA ASP A 215 0.58 18.05 23.14
C ASP A 215 1.09 17.46 21.81
N ILE A 216 0.41 16.41 21.35
CA ILE A 216 0.77 15.65 20.15
C ILE A 216 0.71 16.52 18.88
N GLU A 217 -0.12 17.56 18.83
CA GLU A 217 -0.18 18.47 17.69
C GLU A 217 1.04 19.40 17.65
N GLN A 218 1.52 19.87 18.80
CA GLN A 218 2.78 20.62 18.88
C GLN A 218 3.98 19.76 18.50
N VAL A 219 3.97 18.47 18.89
CA VAL A 219 5.01 17.52 18.46
C VAL A 219 5.00 17.37 16.94
N LEU A 220 3.83 17.19 16.31
CA LEU A 220 3.71 17.12 14.86
C LEU A 220 4.28 18.38 14.19
N HIS A 221 3.85 19.56 14.65
CA HIS A 221 4.33 20.84 14.14
C HIS A 221 5.86 20.94 14.20
N ALA A 222 6.45 20.65 15.36
CA ALA A 222 7.90 20.71 15.55
C ALA A 222 8.67 19.71 14.67
N LEU A 223 8.12 18.50 14.48
CA LEU A 223 8.71 17.49 13.58
C LEU A 223 8.66 17.95 12.11
N CYS A 224 7.53 18.51 11.67
CA CYS A 224 7.37 19.04 10.31
C CYS A 224 8.27 20.26 10.07
N GLU A 225 8.32 21.21 11.02
CA GLU A 225 9.18 22.39 10.93
C GLU A 225 10.66 21.99 10.81
N LYS A 226 11.11 21.05 11.64
CA LYS A 226 12.47 20.52 11.57
C LYS A 226 12.77 19.88 10.21
N ALA A 227 11.89 18.99 9.73
CA ALA A 227 12.08 18.31 8.45
C ALA A 227 12.11 19.28 7.26
N ILE A 228 11.23 20.28 7.25
CA ILE A 228 11.19 21.30 6.19
C ILE A 228 12.44 22.19 6.22
N LYS A 229 12.93 22.58 7.40
CA LYS A 229 14.20 23.31 7.52
C LYS A 229 15.38 22.49 6.98
N GLU A 230 15.43 21.19 7.30
CA GLU A 230 16.46 20.29 6.77
C GLU A 230 16.38 20.16 5.24
N ILE A 231 15.18 19.97 4.67
CA ILE A 231 14.96 19.93 3.22
C ILE A 231 15.36 21.25 2.56
N ASN A 232 14.97 22.39 3.14
CA ASN A 232 15.35 23.69 2.58
C ASN A 232 16.85 23.89 2.62
N ASN A 233 17.53 23.57 3.72
CA ASN A 233 18.97 23.76 3.83
C ASN A 233 19.78 22.89 2.87
N ASN A 234 19.30 21.68 2.56
CA ASN A 234 20.04 20.70 1.78
C ASN A 234 19.66 20.71 0.29
N GLU A 235 18.37 20.84 -0.02
CA GLU A 235 17.82 20.58 -1.36
C GLU A 235 17.30 21.84 -2.07
N LEU A 236 16.53 22.69 -1.37
CA LEU A 236 15.82 23.82 -2.01
C LEU A 236 16.59 25.15 -1.94
N LYS A 237 17.27 25.39 -0.81
CA LYS A 237 18.17 26.51 -0.47
C LYS A 237 17.64 27.91 -0.73
N LYS A 238 16.32 28.09 -0.82
CA LYS A 238 15.73 29.32 -1.34
C LYS A 238 14.38 29.73 -0.76
N LEU A 239 13.77 28.90 0.09
CA LEU A 239 12.48 29.27 0.67
C LEU A 239 12.65 30.31 1.78
N ASP A 240 11.84 31.36 1.73
CA ASP A 240 11.75 32.36 2.81
C ASP A 240 10.97 31.84 4.03
N GLU A 241 10.96 32.57 5.14
CA GLU A 241 10.27 32.15 6.38
C GLU A 241 8.75 31.94 6.19
N GLY A 242 8.11 32.75 5.34
CA GLY A 242 6.70 32.63 5.03
C GLY A 242 6.38 31.40 4.18
N GLU A 243 7.24 31.09 3.21
CA GLU A 243 7.19 29.89 2.38
C GLU A 243 7.46 28.63 3.20
N LEU A 244 8.45 28.67 4.10
CA LEU A 244 8.73 27.60 5.06
C LEU A 244 7.49 27.31 5.91
N GLY A 245 6.86 28.34 6.48
CA GLY A 245 5.64 28.18 7.27
C GLY A 245 4.48 27.55 6.49
N LYS A 246 4.30 27.93 5.21
CA LYS A 246 3.28 27.32 4.33
C LYS A 246 3.62 25.85 4.02
N PHE A 247 4.88 25.54 3.77
CA PHE A 247 5.31 24.18 3.48
C PHE A 247 5.20 23.28 4.70
N THR A 248 5.56 23.77 5.89
CA THR A 248 5.35 23.08 7.17
C THR A 248 3.88 22.70 7.37
N ARG A 249 2.94 23.65 7.20
CA ARG A 249 1.49 23.35 7.28
C ARG A 249 1.02 22.34 6.23
N THR A 250 1.57 22.42 5.03
CA THR A 250 1.25 21.47 3.95
C THR A 250 1.72 20.05 4.32
N MET A 251 2.92 19.93 4.87
CA MET A 251 3.45 18.65 5.36
C MET A 251 2.62 18.09 6.52
N GLU A 252 2.23 18.91 7.49
CA GLU A 252 1.35 18.50 8.60
C GLU A 252 0.02 17.94 8.09
N ASN A 253 -0.62 18.63 7.15
CA ASN A 253 -1.87 18.18 6.56
C ASN A 253 -1.71 16.82 5.86
N LEU A 254 -0.63 16.65 5.08
CA LEU A 254 -0.34 15.38 4.43
C LEU A 254 -0.12 14.26 5.45
N VAL A 255 0.59 14.51 6.56
CA VAL A 255 0.79 13.54 7.64
C VAL A 255 -0.55 13.16 8.29
N LYS A 256 -1.44 14.13 8.56
CA LYS A 256 -2.79 13.86 9.07
C LYS A 256 -3.64 13.05 8.10
N ILE A 257 -3.47 13.24 6.80
CA ILE A 257 -4.16 12.45 5.79
C ILE A 257 -3.56 11.03 5.66
N LEU A 258 -2.24 10.86 5.85
CA LEU A 258 -1.63 9.53 5.97
C LEU A 258 -2.18 8.75 7.17
N GLU A 259 -2.41 9.40 8.30
CA GLU A 259 -3.07 8.78 9.47
C GLU A 259 -4.46 8.23 9.13
N LYS A 260 -5.19 8.89 8.23
CA LYS A 260 -6.49 8.44 7.73
C LYS A 260 -6.41 7.29 6.71
N GLY A 261 -5.22 6.88 6.30
CA GLY A 261 -5.02 5.75 5.38
C GLY A 261 -4.67 6.13 3.95
N MET A 262 -4.25 7.37 3.68
CA MET A 262 -3.59 7.69 2.41
C MET A 262 -2.25 6.95 2.33
N GLU A 263 -1.88 6.51 1.13
CA GLU A 263 -0.57 5.91 0.87
C GLU A 263 0.05 6.55 -0.37
N ILE A 264 1.36 6.77 -0.35
CA ILE A 264 2.14 7.27 -1.47
C ILE A 264 3.18 6.22 -1.84
N HIS A 265 3.09 5.69 -3.05
CA HIS A 265 3.96 4.65 -3.58
C HIS A 265 4.75 5.17 -4.78
N PRO A 266 5.97 4.64 -5.01
CA PRO A 266 6.62 4.76 -6.30
C PRO A 266 5.82 4.03 -7.38
N SER A 267 6.12 4.34 -8.64
CA SER A 267 5.64 3.57 -9.79
C SER A 267 5.97 2.08 -9.68
N LEU A 268 5.11 1.21 -10.24
CA LEU A 268 5.45 -0.22 -10.42
C LEU A 268 6.61 -0.45 -11.38
N MET A 269 6.96 0.57 -12.18
CA MET A 269 8.11 0.57 -13.07
C MET A 269 9.39 1.09 -12.39
N ALA A 270 9.31 1.52 -11.13
CA ALA A 270 10.49 1.89 -10.34
C ALA A 270 11.36 0.64 -10.05
N PRO A 271 12.65 0.79 -9.69
CA PRO A 271 13.48 -0.31 -9.24
C PRO A 271 12.81 -1.15 -8.11
N PRO A 272 12.90 -2.50 -8.13
CA PRO A 272 12.25 -3.36 -7.14
C PRO A 272 12.64 -3.01 -5.69
N GLU A 273 13.90 -2.67 -5.45
CA GLU A 273 14.43 -2.29 -4.14
C GLU A 273 13.68 -1.09 -3.55
N ILE A 274 13.42 -0.06 -4.37
CA ILE A 274 12.67 1.14 -3.97
C ILE A 274 11.21 0.80 -3.66
N GLN A 275 10.59 -0.08 -4.46
CA GLN A 275 9.23 -0.54 -4.22
C GLN A 275 9.13 -1.31 -2.90
N GLU A 276 10.05 -2.24 -2.67
CA GLU A 276 10.06 -3.09 -1.48
C GLU A 276 10.31 -2.28 -0.20
N GLU A 277 11.30 -1.40 -0.21
CA GLU A 277 11.58 -0.50 0.93
C GLU A 277 10.35 0.31 1.31
N LYS A 278 9.69 0.92 0.31
CA LYS A 278 8.50 1.75 0.55
C LYS A 278 7.33 0.91 1.07
N ASN A 279 7.07 -0.25 0.46
CA ASN A 279 5.98 -1.13 0.87
C ASN A 279 6.18 -1.65 2.31
N ASN A 280 7.41 -1.98 2.69
CA ASN A 280 7.75 -2.38 4.05
C ASN A 280 7.54 -1.25 5.06
N GLN A 281 7.93 -0.02 4.71
CA GLN A 281 7.69 1.17 5.53
C GLN A 281 6.19 1.41 5.76
N ILE A 282 5.39 1.36 4.69
CA ILE A 282 3.92 1.54 4.76
C ILE A 282 3.28 0.44 5.61
N LEU A 283 3.68 -0.82 5.43
CA LEU A 283 3.15 -1.95 6.19
C LEU A 283 3.43 -1.81 7.70
N LEU A 284 4.63 -1.35 8.08
CA LEU A 284 4.98 -1.11 9.47
C LEU A 284 4.09 -0.03 10.10
N LEU A 285 3.89 1.08 9.38
CA LEU A 285 3.06 2.19 9.82
C LEU A 285 1.59 1.78 9.98
N GLN A 286 1.04 1.02 9.03
CA GLN A 286 -0.31 0.48 9.13
C GLN A 286 -0.50 -0.40 10.36
N LYS A 287 0.49 -1.24 10.71
CA LYS A 287 0.45 -2.04 11.94
C LYS A 287 0.43 -1.16 13.19
N GLN A 288 1.22 -0.08 13.22
CA GLN A 288 1.23 0.85 14.35
C GLN A 288 -0.10 1.61 14.49
N ILE A 289 -0.68 2.08 13.39
CA ILE A 289 -2.00 2.75 13.39
C ILE A 289 -3.08 1.80 13.93
N LYS A 290 -3.08 0.53 13.50
CA LYS A 290 -4.02 -0.48 14.03
C LYS A 290 -3.85 -0.66 15.54
N ALA A 291 -2.61 -0.69 16.04
CA ALA A 291 -2.34 -0.78 17.47
C ALA A 291 -2.83 0.45 18.25
N ILE A 292 -2.65 1.66 17.71
CA ILE A 292 -3.16 2.90 18.31
C ILE A 292 -4.68 2.89 18.39
N LYS A 293 -5.37 2.51 17.30
CA LYS A 293 -6.84 2.42 17.30
C LYS A 293 -7.31 1.47 18.41
N LEU A 294 -6.66 0.32 18.60
CA LEU A 294 -7.02 -0.61 19.68
C LEU A 294 -6.87 0.02 21.08
N LEU A 295 -5.83 0.82 21.31
CA LEU A 295 -5.64 1.53 22.59
C LEU A 295 -6.72 2.60 22.82
N GLU A 296 -7.09 3.34 21.78
CA GLU A 296 -8.16 4.35 21.82
C GLU A 296 -9.54 3.74 22.10
N PHE A 297 -9.79 2.49 21.71
CA PHE A 297 -11.07 1.77 21.88
C PHE A 297 -11.20 0.97 23.19
N THR A 298 -10.22 1.02 24.11
CA THR A 298 -10.32 0.30 25.39
C THR A 298 -11.48 0.87 26.23
N PRO A 299 -12.54 0.09 26.55
CA PRO A 299 -13.76 0.62 27.13
C PRO A 299 -13.54 1.14 28.56
N LYS A 300 -14.23 2.23 28.89
CA LYS A 300 -14.44 2.70 30.27
C LYS A 300 -15.20 1.62 31.03
N THR A 301 -14.54 0.68 31.69
CA THR A 301 -15.18 -0.17 32.70
C THR A 301 -15.46 0.68 33.95
N SER A 302 -16.71 1.13 34.05
CA SER A 302 -17.52 1.25 35.27
C SER A 302 -16.79 1.61 36.57
N GLU A 303 -16.61 2.91 36.82
CA GLU A 303 -16.60 3.49 38.18
C GLU A 303 -17.91 4.24 38.41
N GLU A 304 -19.07 3.57 38.30
CA GLU A 304 -20.37 4.10 38.74
C GLU A 304 -21.23 2.96 39.28
N GLU A 305 -20.79 2.32 40.37
CA GLU A 305 -21.64 1.51 41.24
C GLU A 305 -20.98 1.37 42.62
N SER A 306 -20.89 2.49 43.35
CA SER A 306 -20.58 2.52 44.79
C SER A 306 -20.81 3.94 45.33
N SER A 307 -22.06 4.38 45.35
CA SER A 307 -22.51 5.46 46.24
C SER A 307 -24.01 5.35 46.48
N LEU A 308 -24.40 4.27 47.16
CA LEU A 308 -25.66 4.22 47.90
C LEU A 308 -25.33 3.64 49.28
N GLU A 309 -24.76 4.48 50.14
CA GLU A 309 -24.92 4.33 51.58
C GLU A 309 -25.72 5.53 52.10
N ASP A 310 -26.76 5.17 52.86
CA ASP A 310 -27.36 5.88 53.98
C ASP A 310 -28.04 7.23 53.74
N ASN A 311 -29.38 7.15 53.68
CA ASN A 311 -30.24 8.08 54.40
C ASN A 311 -31.48 7.33 54.92
N SER A 312 -31.34 6.69 56.07
CA SER A 312 -32.47 6.44 56.96
C SER A 312 -32.12 7.00 58.33
N ASP A 313 -32.46 8.27 58.53
CA ASP A 313 -32.54 8.86 59.85
C ASP A 313 -33.98 9.25 60.16
N ASN A 314 -34.35 9.00 61.41
CA ASN A 314 -35.68 9.05 61.98
C ASN A 314 -36.36 10.42 61.89
N SER A 315 -37.69 10.43 61.69
CA SER A 315 -38.60 11.20 62.56
C SER A 315 -40.04 10.66 62.52
N THR A 316 -40.46 10.18 63.69
CA THR A 316 -41.80 10.13 64.32
C THR A 316 -43.02 10.67 63.57
N ASP A 317 -44.12 9.88 63.57
CA ASP A 317 -45.35 10.24 64.29
C ASP A 317 -46.32 9.04 64.48
N VAL A 318 -46.87 8.98 65.71
CA VAL A 318 -47.84 8.06 66.37
C VAL A 318 -47.30 6.78 67.00
#